data_AF-A0A8C9AWU1-F1
#
_entry.id   AF-A0A8C9AWU1-F1
#
_cell.length_a   1.000
_cell.length_b   1.000
_cell.length_c   1.000
_cell.angle_alpha   90.00
_cell.angle_beta   90.00
_cell.angle_gamma   90.00
#
_symmetry.space_group_name_H-M   'P 1'
#
loop_
_entity.id
_entity.type
_entity.pdbx_description
1 polymer ?
#
loop_
_entity_poly.entity_id
_entity_poly.type
_entity_poly.pdbx_seq_one_letter_code
_entity_poly.pdbx_strand_id
1 'polypeptide(L)'
;MTQELSEKDLLRMEVEQLQKEVKNSRVPISQAGKEIKDYVEAQAGNDPLLKGIPEDKNPFREKGSTFSALLLLLGRASWLEIAWSRMP
;
A
#
# COMPACT_ATOMS: atom_id res chain seq x y z
N MET A 1 33.04 12.45 0.62
CA MET A 1 33.14 13.89 0.25
C MET A 1 33.07 14.82 1.46
N THR A 2 32.50 14.41 2.60
CA THR A 2 32.39 15.24 3.82
C THR A 2 33.57 15.14 4.79
N GLN A 3 34.54 14.24 4.58
CA GLN A 3 35.62 13.99 5.54
C GLN A 3 36.88 14.85 5.34
N GLU A 4 36.92 15.73 4.33
CA GLU A 4 38.11 16.52 3.94
C GLU A 4 37.86 18.05 3.99
N LEU A 5 36.75 18.50 4.58
CA LEU A 5 36.42 19.93 4.62
C LEU A 5 36.76 20.52 5.99
N SER A 6 37.41 21.68 6.00
CA SER A 6 37.65 22.39 7.26
C SER A 6 36.32 22.83 7.87
N GLU A 7 36.26 22.98 9.20
CA GLU A 7 35.06 23.47 9.90
C GLU A 7 34.56 24.80 9.31
N LYS A 8 35.48 25.66 8.87
CA LYS A 8 35.17 26.92 8.21
C LYS A 8 34.44 26.73 6.87
N ASP A 9 34.79 25.70 6.11
CA ASP A 9 34.18 25.45 4.80
C ASP A 9 32.78 24.83 4.95
N LEU A 10 32.60 23.96 5.97
CA LEU A 10 31.28 23.45 6.36
C LEU A 10 30.33 24.60 6.74
N LEU A 11 30.79 25.53 7.57
CA LEU A 11 30.00 26.69 8.00
C LEU A 11 29.66 27.63 6.84
N ARG A 12 30.57 27.82 5.87
CA ARG A 12 30.25 28.60 4.65
C ARG A 12 29.16 27.93 3.84
N MET A 13 29.25 26.62 3.63
CA MET A 13 28.23 25.86 2.90
C MET A 13 26.86 25.93 3.59
N GLU A 14 26.83 25.86 4.92
CA GLU A 14 25.61 26.01 5.71
C GLU A 14 25.00 27.41 5.54
N VAL A 15 25.80 28.47 5.65
CA VAL A 15 25.32 29.85 5.44
C VAL A 15 24.80 30.04 4.01
N GLU A 16 25.49 29.50 3.00
CA GLU A 16 25.04 29.53 1.61
C GLU A 16 23.70 28.81 1.42
N GLN A 17 23.50 27.67 2.09
CA GLN A 17 22.24 26.94 2.07
C GLN A 17 21.11 27.74 2.74
N LEU A 18 21.36 28.29 3.93
CA LEU A 18 20.39 29.12 4.65
C LEU A 18 19.98 30.36 3.84
N GLN A 19 20.93 31.00 3.16
CA GLN A 19 20.66 32.13 2.27
C GLN A 19 19.76 31.75 1.08
N LYS A 20 19.85 30.50 0.58
CA LYS A 20 18.92 29.98 -0.44
C LYS A 20 17.53 29.74 0.14
N GLU A 21 17.44 29.09 1.30
CA GLU A 21 16.16 28.75 1.95
C GLU A 21 15.35 29.97 2.41
N VAL A 22 16.02 31.05 2.80
CA VAL A 22 15.35 32.32 3.15
C VAL A 22 14.62 32.90 1.95
N LYS A 23 15.17 32.78 0.74
CA LYS A 23 14.59 33.31 -0.50
C LYS A 23 13.41 32.50 -1.03
N ASN A 24 13.11 31.33 -0.45
CA ASN A 24 11.97 30.53 -0.88
C ASN A 24 10.65 31.26 -0.57
N SER A 25 9.84 31.46 -1.61
CA SER A 25 8.49 31.99 -1.48
C SER A 25 7.61 30.99 -0.73
N ARG A 26 6.97 31.44 0.35
CA ARG A 26 6.06 30.62 1.16
C ARG A 26 4.62 31.06 0.88
N VAL A 27 3.73 30.10 0.76
CA VAL A 27 2.28 30.35 0.68
C VAL A 27 1.69 30.43 2.10
N PRO A 28 0.58 31.16 2.32
CA PRO A 28 -0.11 31.15 3.59
C PRO A 28 -0.58 29.75 3.97
N ILE A 29 -0.45 29.39 5.25
CA ILE A 29 -0.88 28.08 5.76
C ILE A 29 -2.39 27.87 5.55
N SER A 30 -3.18 28.94 5.66
CA SER A 30 -4.61 28.91 5.38
C SER A 30 -4.94 28.51 3.93
N GLN A 31 -4.12 28.95 2.97
CA GLN A 31 -4.27 28.58 1.57
C GLN A 31 -3.83 27.13 1.33
N ALA A 32 -2.62 26.77 1.77
CA ALA A 32 -2.10 25.41 1.59
C ALA A 32 -3.00 24.36 2.24
N GLY A 33 -3.51 24.63 3.44
CA GLY A 33 -4.44 23.73 4.13
C GLY A 33 -5.75 23.52 3.37
N LYS A 34 -6.27 24.57 2.74
CA LYS A 34 -7.46 24.47 1.89
C LYS A 34 -7.18 23.59 0.66
N GLU A 35 -6.09 23.84 -0.04
CA GLU A 35 -5.72 23.07 -1.25
C GLU A 35 -5.51 21.58 -0.94
N ILE A 36 -4.84 21.27 0.16
CA ILE A 36 -4.64 19.87 0.61
C ILE A 36 -5.98 19.22 0.94
N LYS A 37 -6.85 19.92 1.67
CA LYS A 37 -8.18 19.41 2.04
C LYS A 37 -9.01 19.13 0.79
N ASP A 38 -9.11 20.10 -0.11
CA ASP A 38 -9.92 19.99 -1.33
C ASP A 38 -9.43 18.82 -2.20
N TYR A 39 -8.10 18.62 -2.30
CA TYR A 39 -7.52 17.48 -3.01
C TYR A 39 -7.88 16.13 -2.36
N VAL A 40 -7.73 16.03 -1.03
CA VAL A 40 -8.04 14.80 -0.30
C VAL A 40 -9.52 14.45 -0.42
N GLU A 41 -10.42 15.42 -0.26
CA GLU A 41 -11.87 15.20 -0.41
C GLU A 41 -12.24 14.75 -1.82
N ALA A 42 -11.60 15.32 -2.86
CA ALA A 42 -11.81 14.91 -4.24
C ALA A 42 -11.34 13.47 -4.51
N GLN A 43 -10.25 13.01 -3.87
CA GLN A 43 -9.70 11.67 -4.08
C GLN A 43 -10.22 10.61 -3.11
N ALA A 44 -10.81 11.00 -1.98
CA ALA A 44 -11.35 10.08 -0.99
C ALA A 44 -12.40 9.13 -1.59
N GLY A 45 -13.11 9.58 -2.62
CA GLY A 45 -14.06 8.78 -3.38
C GLY A 45 -13.44 7.63 -4.18
N ASN A 46 -12.15 7.71 -4.51
CA ASN A 46 -11.44 6.74 -5.32
C ASN A 46 -10.45 5.92 -4.50
N ASP A 47 -10.21 6.29 -3.25
CA ASP A 47 -9.29 5.59 -2.36
C ASP A 47 -9.87 4.21 -1.97
N PRO A 48 -9.25 3.11 -2.43
CA PRO A 48 -9.75 1.77 -2.15
C PRO A 48 -9.61 1.36 -0.68
N LEU A 49 -8.71 2.01 0.08
CA LEU A 49 -8.56 1.78 1.53
C LEU A 49 -9.63 2.51 2.34
N LEU A 50 -10.21 3.59 1.80
CA LEU A 50 -11.34 4.29 2.44
C LEU A 50 -12.69 3.66 2.10
N LYS A 51 -12.93 3.31 0.83
CA LYS A 51 -14.20 2.70 0.41
C LYS A 51 -14.29 1.20 0.56
N GLY A 52 -13.15 0.53 0.71
CA GLY A 52 -13.04 -0.91 0.61
C GLY A 52 -12.95 -1.38 -0.84
N ILE A 53 -12.23 -2.49 -1.04
CA ILE A 53 -12.05 -3.10 -2.35
C ILE A 53 -13.04 -4.26 -2.45
N PRO A 54 -13.89 -4.32 -3.50
CA PRO A 54 -14.70 -5.50 -3.76
C PRO A 54 -13.80 -6.73 -3.92
N GLU A 55 -14.19 -7.86 -3.32
CA GLU A 55 -13.45 -9.12 -3.34
C GLU A 55 -12.93 -9.50 -4.74
N ASP A 56 -13.77 -9.39 -5.77
CA ASP A 56 -13.41 -9.79 -7.13
C ASP A 56 -12.37 -8.88 -7.81
N LYS A 57 -12.17 -7.67 -7.28
CA LYS A 57 -11.17 -6.70 -7.75
C LYS A 57 -9.94 -6.64 -6.84
N ASN A 58 -9.95 -7.35 -5.71
CA ASN A 58 -8.84 -7.35 -4.78
C ASN A 58 -7.73 -8.30 -5.27
N PRO A 59 -6.54 -7.77 -5.64
CA PRO A 59 -5.43 -8.60 -6.10
C PRO A 59 -4.86 -9.52 -5.01
N PHE A 60 -5.17 -9.24 -3.74
CA PHE A 60 -4.76 -10.03 -2.58
C PHE A 60 -5.87 -10.95 -2.04
N ARG A 61 -6.97 -11.13 -2.78
CA ARG A 61 -8.02 -12.07 -2.38
C ARG A 61 -7.48 -13.50 -2.33
N GLU A 62 -7.93 -14.28 -1.34
CA GLU A 62 -7.63 -15.70 -1.26
C GLU A 62 -8.09 -16.41 -2.54
N LYS A 63 -7.15 -17.03 -3.26
CA LYS A 63 -7.46 -17.92 -4.38
C LYS A 63 -8.07 -19.22 -3.83
N GLY A 64 -9.39 -19.19 -3.66
CA GLY A 64 -10.28 -20.34 -3.76
C GLY A 64 -9.89 -21.60 -2.98
N SER A 65 -10.49 -21.74 -1.79
CA SER A 65 -10.75 -23.03 -1.12
C SER A 65 -11.62 -24.01 -1.95
N THR A 66 -11.92 -23.67 -3.20
CA THR A 66 -12.72 -24.48 -4.13
C THR A 66 -11.96 -25.70 -4.61
N PHE A 67 -10.65 -25.60 -4.86
CA PHE A 67 -9.85 -26.74 -5.34
C PHE A 67 -9.64 -27.79 -4.24
N SER A 68 -9.41 -27.34 -2.99
CA SER A 68 -9.31 -28.20 -1.81
C SER A 68 -10.66 -28.85 -1.46
N ALA A 69 -11.77 -28.13 -1.55
CA ALA A 69 -13.11 -28.69 -1.34
C ALA A 69 -13.49 -29.74 -2.39
N LEU A 70 -13.15 -29.51 -3.68
CA LEU A 70 -13.36 -30.49 -4.75
C LEU A 70 -12.51 -31.74 -4.56
N LEU A 71 -11.23 -31.61 -4.18
CA LEU A 71 -10.36 -32.75 -3.89
C LEU A 71 -10.86 -33.57 -2.69
N LEU A 72 -11.39 -32.92 -1.66
CA LEU A 72 -11.99 -33.59 -0.51
C LEU A 72 -13.30 -34.31 -0.85
N LEU A 73 -14.16 -33.71 -1.68
CA LEU A 73 -15.41 -34.33 -2.13
C LEU A 73 -15.16 -35.51 -3.08
N LEU A 74 -14.26 -35.35 -4.07
CA LEU A 74 -13.87 -36.42 -4.99
C LEU A 74 -13.14 -37.56 -4.24
N GLY A 75 -12.25 -37.21 -3.31
CA GLY A 75 -11.58 -38.19 -2.46
C GLY A 75 -12.55 -38.99 -1.59
N ARG A 76 -13.54 -38.33 -0.96
CA ARG A 76 -14.57 -38.99 -0.14
C ARG A 76 -15.48 -39.91 -0.97
N ALA A 77 -15.84 -39.51 -2.20
CA ALA A 77 -16.63 -40.35 -3.11
C ALA A 77 -15.90 -41.65 -3.48
N SER A 78 -14.60 -41.56 -3.77
CA SER A 78 -13.76 -42.73 -4.10
C SER A 78 -13.67 -43.73 -2.93
N TRP A 79 -13.51 -43.24 -1.69
CA TRP A 79 -13.49 -44.11 -0.51
C TRP A 79 -14.82 -44.83 -0.23
N LEU A 80 -15.95 -44.16 -0.47
CA LEU A 80 -17.28 -44.76 -0.30
C LEU A 80 -17.56 -45.84 -1.36
N GLU A 81 -17.18 -45.61 -2.61
CA GLU A 81 -17.28 -46.58 -3.71
C GLU A 81 -16.47 -47.86 -3.42
N ILE A 82 -15.24 -47.71 -2.91
CA ILE A 82 -14.37 -48.82 -2.51
C ILE A 82 -14.97 -49.58 -1.31
N ALA A 83 -15.53 -48.87 -0.34
CA ALA A 83 -16.16 -49.49 0.83
C ALA A 83 -17.42 -50.29 0.44
N TRP A 84 -18.23 -49.77 -0.48
CA TRP A 84 -19.45 -50.43 -0.96
C TRP A 84 -19.14 -51.66 -1.83
N SER A 85 -18.06 -51.60 -2.63
CA SER A 85 -17.57 -52.73 -3.44
C SER A 85 -16.98 -53.88 -2.61
N ARG A 86 -16.80 -53.68 -1.30
CA ARG A 86 -16.20 -54.66 -0.37
C ARG A 86 -17.19 -55.16 0.68
N MET A 87 -18.47 -54.79 0.56
CA MET A 87 -19.56 -55.45 1.27
C MET A 87 -19.93 -56.76 0.53
N PRO A 88 -20.16 -57.86 1.27
CA PRO A 88 -20.48 -59.17 0.70
C PRO A 88 -21.87 -59.24 0.07
#